data_AF-A0AAE5RTY8-F1
#
_entry.id   AF-A0AAE5RTY8-F1
#
_cell.length_a   1.000
_cell.length_b   1.000
_cell.length_c   1.000
_cell.angle_alpha   90.00
_cell.angle_beta   90.00
_cell.angle_gamma   90.00
#
_symmetry.space_group_name_H-M   'P 1'
#
loop_
_entity.id
_entity.type
_entity.pdbx_description
1 polymer ?
#
loop_
_entity_poly.entity_id
_entity_poly.type
_entity_poly.pdbx_seq_one_letter_code
_entity_poly.pdbx_strand_id
1 'polypeptide(L)'
;MATPNEKLADALQALKTLQDGGRRILKSDEFSRLHRERLTRSGFLQEVIRGWQMSTGPQSQDGDTTLWYASFWEFCSLYCDDRFGREWHLSPEQSMLLHAEATAIPPQVIINSPKATSNNLSLLFGTSIYDLKTKQMPPREDLVEKNGLRFYTADAALVKVAEAFFKRSPIEAQIVLKSMRDVSGVLGRLLDGGHSAVAGRLAGAFRRIGKGEFADDILKTMKGAMYDVRETDPFDQNQQVSTLAVAGSPIVARLNAIWESQRQAVLDVFPAAPGLPSDTTEFIKSVEDIYKNDAYHSLSIEGYSVTPELIDRVRAGTWDPDVDQQDRQNRDALAARGYWQAFQSVKESVAEILRGAPAGAVIRMQHRDWYRELFGPSVAAGILKPSALAGYRNHPVYLRGSWHVPPRSEAVPDGMETLFDLLEKESEPAVRAVLGHWLIGYVHPYPDGNGRMARFLMNAMFASGGFPWAVVRVEDRSTYLSGLEQASVHMNVKPFAEFIAERTSWSMSKAL
;
A
#
# COMPACT_ATOMS: atom_id res chain seq x y z
N MET A 1 7.28 -0.33 48.93
CA MET A 1 8.05 -0.26 47.67
C MET A 1 7.10 -0.58 46.53
N ALA A 2 7.12 0.19 45.44
CA ALA A 2 6.26 -0.09 44.27
C ALA A 2 6.59 -1.47 43.66
N THR A 3 5.54 -2.21 43.30
CA THR A 3 5.59 -3.51 42.63
C THR A 3 6.17 -3.38 41.21
N PRO A 4 6.65 -4.48 40.60
CA PRO A 4 7.10 -4.46 39.20
C PRO A 4 6.03 -3.94 38.22
N ASN A 5 4.75 -4.26 38.47
CA ASN A 5 3.63 -3.82 37.63
C ASN A 5 3.36 -2.32 37.76
N GLU A 6 3.35 -1.77 38.98
CA GLU A 6 3.19 -0.33 39.21
C GLU A 6 4.34 0.46 38.58
N LYS A 7 5.56 -0.08 38.67
CA LYS A 7 6.75 0.50 38.04
C LYS A 7 6.71 0.47 36.51
N LEU A 8 6.09 -0.55 35.90
CA LEU A 8 5.88 -0.62 34.46
C LEU A 8 4.75 0.32 34.03
N ALA A 9 3.65 0.40 34.79
CA ALA A 9 2.55 1.32 34.53
C ALA A 9 3.01 2.78 34.55
N ASP A 10 3.85 3.16 35.50
CA ASP A 10 4.49 4.49 35.55
C ASP A 10 5.34 4.78 34.30
N ALA A 11 6.14 3.80 33.86
CA ALA A 11 6.93 3.93 32.64
C ALA A 11 6.05 4.03 31.37
N LEU A 12 4.95 3.29 31.31
CA LEU A 12 3.98 3.34 30.22
C LEU A 12 3.22 4.68 30.18
N GLN A 13 2.93 5.28 31.33
CA GLN A 13 2.31 6.59 31.41
C GLN A 13 3.27 7.68 30.91
N ALA A 14 4.55 7.60 31.26
CA ALA A 14 5.58 8.49 30.71
C ALA A 14 5.70 8.33 29.18
N LEU A 15 5.75 7.08 28.69
CA LEU A 15 5.77 6.79 27.26
C LEU A 15 4.54 7.37 26.55
N LYS A 16 3.33 7.13 27.07
CA LYS A 16 2.08 7.66 26.49
C LYS A 16 2.10 9.18 26.35
N THR A 17 2.60 9.89 27.34
CA THR A 17 2.72 11.37 27.32
C THR A 17 3.64 11.83 26.20
N LEU A 18 4.75 11.13 25.97
CA LEU A 18 5.69 11.43 24.87
C LEU A 18 5.13 11.07 23.49
N GLN A 19 4.14 10.17 23.44
CA GLN A 19 3.45 9.76 22.22
C GLN A 19 2.24 10.64 21.88
N ASP A 20 1.94 11.66 22.69
CA ASP A 20 0.87 12.60 22.39
C ASP A 20 1.10 13.23 21.00
N GLY A 21 0.03 13.28 20.19
CA GLY A 21 0.12 13.68 18.78
C GLY A 21 0.56 12.58 17.81
N GLY A 22 0.69 11.33 18.26
CA GLY A 22 0.97 10.17 17.41
C GLY A 22 2.46 9.93 17.14
N ARG A 23 3.34 10.55 17.94
CA ARG A 23 4.79 10.42 17.83
C ARG A 23 5.24 9.00 18.16
N ARG A 24 6.12 8.44 17.35
CA ARG A 24 6.66 7.07 17.50
C ARG A 24 8.17 7.05 17.69
N ILE A 25 8.87 8.10 17.31
CA ILE A 25 10.33 8.19 17.41
C ILE A 25 10.73 9.12 18.54
N LEU A 26 11.56 8.59 19.44
CA LEU A 26 11.91 9.20 20.72
C LEU A 26 13.42 9.16 20.92
N LYS A 27 13.98 10.24 21.46
CA LYS A 27 15.37 10.26 21.88
C LYS A 27 15.52 9.60 23.25
N SER A 28 16.69 9.00 23.44
CA SER A 28 17.01 8.25 24.65
C SER A 28 17.10 9.12 25.92
N ASP A 29 17.28 10.43 25.77
CA ASP A 29 17.36 11.42 26.86
C ASP A 29 16.00 12.01 27.25
N GLU A 30 14.94 11.74 26.48
CA GLU A 30 13.55 12.10 26.82
C GLU A 30 12.95 11.18 27.89
N PHE A 31 13.64 10.09 28.22
CA PHE A 31 13.29 9.15 29.28
C PHE A 31 14.28 9.19 30.43
N SER A 32 13.80 8.90 31.64
CA SER A 32 14.70 8.43 32.69
C SER A 32 15.33 7.11 32.26
N ARG A 33 16.61 6.88 32.64
CA ARG A 33 17.31 5.61 32.35
C ARG A 33 16.50 4.40 32.81
N LEU A 34 15.86 4.50 33.98
CA LEU A 34 15.07 3.43 34.58
C LEU A 34 13.80 3.13 33.77
N HIS A 35 13.09 4.16 33.28
CA HIS A 35 11.92 3.97 32.41
C HIS A 35 12.31 3.34 31.09
N ARG A 36 13.38 3.84 30.46
CA ARG A 36 13.89 3.33 29.19
C ARG A 36 14.24 1.84 29.26
N GLU A 37 15.07 1.45 30.23
CA GLU A 37 15.46 0.05 30.42
C GLU A 37 14.24 -0.87 30.66
N ARG A 38 13.24 -0.38 31.38
CA ARG A 38 12.01 -1.13 31.69
C ARG A 38 11.12 -1.30 30.45
N LEU A 39 10.92 -0.24 29.69
CA LEU A 39 10.12 -0.25 28.46
C LEU A 39 10.75 -1.10 27.37
N THR A 40 12.07 -0.98 27.17
CA THR A 40 12.82 -1.82 26.21
C THR A 40 12.75 -3.30 26.60
N ARG A 41 12.99 -3.65 27.87
CA ARG A 41 12.89 -5.04 28.34
C ARG A 41 11.48 -5.61 28.18
N SER A 42 10.46 -4.76 28.28
CA SER A 42 9.06 -5.16 28.16
C SER A 42 8.53 -5.08 26.72
N GLY A 43 9.40 -4.80 25.74
CA GLY A 43 9.02 -4.78 24.32
C GLY A 43 8.20 -3.57 23.88
N PHE A 44 8.22 -2.46 24.63
CA PHE A 44 7.52 -1.20 24.28
C PHE A 44 8.42 -0.18 23.57
N LEU A 45 9.74 -0.39 23.61
CA LEU A 45 10.73 0.43 22.92
C LEU A 45 11.76 -0.47 22.22
N GLN A 46 12.07 -0.14 20.99
CA GLN A 46 13.14 -0.76 20.20
C GLN A 46 14.17 0.31 19.84
N GLU A 47 15.46 0.01 20.01
CA GLU A 47 16.52 0.91 19.57
C GLU A 47 16.59 0.90 18.04
N VAL A 48 16.58 2.10 17.43
CA VAL A 48 16.79 2.26 15.98
C VAL A 48 18.28 2.39 15.70
N ILE A 49 18.91 3.35 16.41
CA ILE A 49 20.35 3.58 16.48
C ILE A 49 20.66 4.08 17.89
N ARG A 50 21.94 4.11 18.27
CA ARG A 50 22.36 4.66 19.57
C ARG A 50 21.79 6.07 19.77
N GLY A 51 21.04 6.25 20.86
CA GLY A 51 20.42 7.53 21.22
C GLY A 51 19.01 7.73 20.68
N TRP A 52 18.52 6.87 19.79
CA TRP A 52 17.20 6.97 19.16
C TRP A 52 16.43 5.66 19.28
N GLN A 53 15.17 5.78 19.68
CA GLN A 53 14.29 4.66 19.94
C GLN A 53 12.96 4.85 19.22
N MET A 54 12.34 3.73 18.89
CA MET A 54 11.01 3.67 18.31
C MET A 54 10.07 2.98 19.29
N SER A 55 8.86 3.51 19.43
CA SER A 55 7.80 2.81 20.17
C SER A 55 7.34 1.57 19.43
N THR A 56 7.19 0.48 20.17
CA THR A 56 6.69 -0.79 19.69
C THR A 56 5.72 -1.42 20.68
N GLY A 57 5.15 -2.58 20.35
CA GLY A 57 4.30 -3.36 21.23
C GLY A 57 4.95 -4.68 21.61
N PRO A 58 4.62 -5.24 22.79
CA PRO A 58 5.16 -6.52 23.27
C PRO A 58 4.78 -7.72 22.38
N GLN A 59 3.80 -7.54 21.48
CA GLN A 59 3.39 -8.54 20.49
C GLN A 59 4.11 -8.41 19.14
N SER A 60 5.01 -7.44 18.99
CA SER A 60 5.86 -7.31 17.81
C SER A 60 6.87 -8.47 17.81
N GLN A 61 6.86 -9.26 16.74
CA GLN A 61 7.80 -10.37 16.58
C GLN A 61 9.15 -9.86 16.06
N ASP A 62 10.22 -10.60 16.32
CA ASP A 62 11.53 -10.33 15.72
C ASP A 62 11.40 -10.35 14.19
N GLY A 63 11.81 -9.26 13.53
CA GLY A 63 11.63 -9.08 12.08
C GLY A 63 10.37 -8.31 11.67
N ASP A 64 9.50 -7.90 12.60
CA ASP A 64 8.33 -7.07 12.30
C ASP A 64 8.75 -5.67 11.84
N THR A 65 8.64 -5.44 10.53
CA THR A 65 9.02 -4.18 9.89
C THR A 65 7.95 -3.09 9.98
N THR A 66 6.71 -3.42 10.37
CA THR A 66 5.53 -2.54 10.26
C THR A 66 5.78 -1.20 10.91
N LEU A 67 6.18 -1.24 12.18
CA LEU A 67 6.34 -0.06 13.02
C LEU A 67 7.52 0.77 12.55
N TRP A 68 8.57 0.12 12.06
CA TRP A 68 9.71 0.83 11.50
C TRP A 68 9.34 1.59 10.25
N TYR A 69 8.72 0.95 9.27
CA TYR A 69 8.28 1.63 8.05
C TYR A 69 7.24 2.71 8.33
N ALA A 70 6.42 2.49 9.34
CA ALA A 70 5.49 3.49 9.82
C ALA A 70 6.16 4.74 10.39
N SER A 71 7.30 4.55 11.03
CA SER A 71 8.06 5.60 11.73
C SER A 71 9.25 6.09 10.91
N PHE A 72 9.50 5.54 9.73
CA PHE A 72 10.72 5.75 8.95
C PHE A 72 10.93 7.21 8.57
N TRP A 73 9.89 7.84 8.01
CA TRP A 73 9.95 9.25 7.61
C TRP A 73 9.95 10.20 8.80
N GLU A 74 9.27 9.84 9.89
CA GLU A 74 9.33 10.57 11.16
C GLU A 74 10.75 10.54 11.73
N PHE A 75 11.40 9.37 11.72
CA PHE A 75 12.79 9.21 12.12
C PHE A 75 13.70 10.07 11.25
N CYS A 76 13.58 10.00 9.93
CA CYS A 76 14.39 10.81 9.00
C CYS A 76 14.26 12.31 9.32
N SER A 77 13.03 12.79 9.50
CA SER A 77 12.75 14.19 9.85
C SER A 77 13.42 14.59 11.16
N LEU A 78 13.16 13.86 12.25
CA LEU A 78 13.66 14.21 13.57
C LEU A 78 15.18 14.08 13.66
N TYR A 79 15.75 13.03 13.08
CA TYR A 79 17.20 12.80 13.04
C TYR A 79 17.90 13.92 12.28
N CYS A 80 17.38 14.32 11.11
CA CYS A 80 18.00 15.36 10.30
C CYS A 80 17.85 16.75 10.93
N ASP A 81 16.71 17.04 11.55
CA ASP A 81 16.52 18.30 12.31
C ASP A 81 17.46 18.38 13.51
N ASP A 82 17.67 17.28 14.23
CA ASP A 82 18.62 17.24 15.34
C ASP A 82 20.07 17.44 14.88
N ARG A 83 20.46 16.76 13.79
CA ARG A 83 21.85 16.74 13.32
C ARG A 83 22.23 17.98 12.51
N PHE A 84 21.32 18.48 11.68
CA PHE A 84 21.60 19.54 10.70
C PHE A 84 20.81 20.82 10.95
N GLY A 85 19.87 20.83 11.90
CA GLY A 85 18.93 21.93 12.07
C GLY A 85 18.02 22.03 10.84
N ARG A 86 17.82 23.23 10.30
CA ARG A 86 16.99 23.45 9.10
C ARG A 86 17.75 23.36 7.77
N GLU A 87 19.05 23.08 7.81
CA GLU A 87 19.91 23.09 6.62
C GLU A 87 20.07 21.69 6.05
N TRP A 88 18.95 21.03 5.73
CA TRP A 88 18.95 19.75 5.03
C TRP A 88 17.75 19.63 4.10
N HIS A 89 17.88 18.78 3.08
CA HIS A 89 16.78 18.39 2.20
C HIS A 89 17.02 17.00 1.59
N LEU A 90 15.94 16.35 1.14
CA LEU A 90 16.02 15.09 0.39
C LEU A 90 16.58 15.30 -1.03
N SER A 91 17.12 14.24 -1.63
CA SER A 91 17.60 14.26 -3.02
C SER A 91 16.48 14.57 -4.04
N PRO A 92 16.83 15.01 -5.26
CA PRO A 92 15.86 15.16 -6.35
C PRO A 92 15.06 13.88 -6.61
N GLU A 93 15.72 12.71 -6.61
CA GLU A 93 15.08 11.42 -6.80
C GLU A 93 14.06 11.12 -5.69
N GLN A 94 14.39 11.32 -4.42
CA GLN A 94 13.42 11.12 -3.33
C GLN A 94 12.26 12.12 -3.41
N SER A 95 12.55 13.35 -3.85
CA SER A 95 11.52 14.39 -4.06
C SER A 95 10.52 13.95 -5.12
N MET A 96 11.00 13.41 -6.25
CA MET A 96 10.15 12.85 -7.32
C MET A 96 9.27 11.71 -6.79
N LEU A 97 9.83 10.77 -6.01
CA LEU A 97 9.07 9.67 -5.42
C LEU A 97 7.96 10.18 -4.49
N LEU A 98 8.23 11.18 -3.65
CA LEU A 98 7.24 11.76 -2.74
C LEU A 98 6.12 12.51 -3.46
N HIS A 99 6.43 13.26 -4.53
CA HIS A 99 5.42 13.92 -5.36
C HIS A 99 4.57 12.93 -6.15
N ALA A 100 5.13 11.78 -6.54
CA ALA A 100 4.41 10.69 -7.16
C ALA A 100 3.61 9.82 -6.16
N GLU A 101 3.60 10.20 -4.88
CA GLU A 101 3.05 9.42 -3.78
C GLU A 101 3.51 7.96 -3.80
N ALA A 102 4.80 7.74 -4.09
CA ALA A 102 5.39 6.42 -4.07
C ALA A 102 5.23 5.80 -2.68
N THR A 103 4.75 4.56 -2.67
CA THR A 103 4.33 3.87 -1.45
C THR A 103 5.45 3.02 -0.84
N ALA A 104 6.55 2.79 -1.55
CA ALA A 104 7.65 1.98 -1.06
C ALA A 104 8.62 2.76 -0.15
N ILE A 105 9.01 2.17 0.98
CA ILE A 105 10.14 2.69 1.78
C ILE A 105 11.46 2.39 1.05
N PRO A 106 12.30 3.40 0.79
CA PRO A 106 13.56 3.19 0.09
C PRO A 106 14.59 2.47 0.99
N PRO A 107 15.40 1.54 0.44
CA PRO A 107 16.52 0.93 1.17
C PRO A 107 17.58 1.95 1.63
N GLN A 108 17.70 3.05 0.90
CA GLN A 108 18.57 4.16 1.28
C GLN A 108 17.90 5.48 0.93
N VAL A 109 17.90 6.41 1.89
CA VAL A 109 17.52 7.80 1.69
C VAL A 109 18.77 8.65 1.59
N ILE A 110 18.84 9.48 0.55
CA ILE A 110 19.91 10.47 0.40
C ILE A 110 19.43 11.80 0.99
N ILE A 111 20.13 12.25 2.03
CA ILE A 111 19.94 13.55 2.67
C ILE A 111 21.09 14.45 2.25
N ASN A 112 20.77 15.66 1.82
CA ASN A 112 21.73 16.67 1.41
C ASN A 112 21.82 17.75 2.48
N SER A 113 23.03 18.13 2.90
CA SER A 113 23.23 19.23 3.83
C SER A 113 24.63 19.84 3.68
N PRO A 114 24.78 21.18 3.83
CA PRO A 114 26.10 21.80 4.00
C PRO A 114 26.88 21.30 5.23
N LYS A 115 26.15 20.81 6.24
CA LYS A 115 26.68 20.30 7.52
C LYS A 115 26.94 18.79 7.50
N ALA A 116 26.59 18.10 6.41
CA ALA A 116 26.78 16.66 6.32
C ALA A 116 28.26 16.27 6.13
N THR A 117 28.53 14.99 6.40
CA THR A 117 29.89 14.42 6.40
C THR A 117 30.09 13.28 5.38
N SER A 118 29.12 13.01 4.50
CA SER A 118 29.16 11.93 3.51
C SER A 118 29.29 10.53 4.14
N ASN A 119 28.55 10.32 5.22
CA ASN A 119 28.46 9.10 6.02
C ASN A 119 27.20 8.29 5.66
N ASN A 120 27.33 6.97 5.72
CA ASN A 120 26.21 6.05 5.61
C ASN A 120 25.80 5.56 7.00
N LEU A 121 24.60 5.91 7.43
CA LEU A 121 24.00 5.46 8.68
C LEU A 121 23.07 4.28 8.40
N SER A 122 23.50 3.08 8.78
CA SER A 122 22.62 1.90 8.77
C SER A 122 21.53 2.02 9.82
N LEU A 123 20.32 1.64 9.45
CA LEU A 123 19.12 1.64 10.28
C LEU A 123 18.53 0.23 10.35
N LEU A 124 17.35 0.10 10.95
CA LEU A 124 16.65 -1.17 11.07
C LEU A 124 16.25 -1.74 9.69
N PHE A 125 16.16 -3.06 9.62
CA PHE A 125 15.58 -3.81 8.50
C PHE A 125 16.18 -3.47 7.12
N GLY A 126 17.51 -3.30 7.07
CA GLY A 126 18.25 -3.06 5.82
C GLY A 126 18.07 -1.66 5.23
N THR A 127 17.44 -0.75 5.95
CA THR A 127 17.31 0.66 5.54
C THR A 127 18.52 1.49 5.97
N SER A 128 18.75 2.63 5.32
CA SER A 128 19.87 3.52 5.65
C SER A 128 19.62 4.99 5.28
N ILE A 129 20.35 5.90 5.91
CA ILE A 129 20.46 7.30 5.51
C ILE A 129 21.89 7.56 5.06
N TYR A 130 22.06 8.10 3.87
CA TYR A 130 23.33 8.62 3.39
C TYR A 130 23.32 10.16 3.44
N ASP A 131 24.16 10.76 4.28
CA ASP A 131 24.23 12.23 4.44
C ASP A 131 25.23 12.86 3.46
N LEU A 132 24.80 13.19 2.25
CA LEU A 132 25.65 13.80 1.23
C LEU A 132 25.96 15.27 1.56
N LYS A 133 27.24 15.60 1.64
CA LYS A 133 27.70 16.99 1.81
C LYS A 133 27.47 17.81 0.55
N THR A 134 26.71 18.90 0.66
CA THR A 134 26.54 19.89 -0.39
C THR A 134 27.25 21.20 -0.04
N LYS A 135 27.42 22.10 -1.02
CA LYS A 135 28.08 23.40 -0.77
C LYS A 135 27.16 24.37 -0.02
N GLN A 136 25.89 24.41 -0.42
CA GLN A 136 24.88 25.34 0.09
C GLN A 136 23.50 24.71 -0.04
N MET A 137 22.54 25.27 0.71
CA MET A 137 21.14 24.93 0.53
C MET A 137 20.61 25.47 -0.82
N PRO A 138 19.64 24.77 -1.44
CA PRO A 138 18.88 25.31 -2.57
C PRO A 138 18.16 26.61 -2.20
N PRO A 139 17.72 27.40 -3.21
CA PRO A 139 16.79 28.50 -3.00
C PRO A 139 15.54 28.04 -2.25
N ARG A 140 14.93 28.94 -1.47
CA ARG A 140 13.78 28.55 -0.63
C ARG A 140 12.56 28.18 -1.47
N GLU A 141 12.40 28.85 -2.60
CA GLU A 141 11.36 28.60 -3.59
C GLU A 141 11.49 27.24 -4.30
N ASP A 142 12.67 26.60 -4.23
CA ASP A 142 12.91 25.26 -4.76
C ASP A 142 12.53 24.16 -3.77
N LEU A 143 12.20 24.50 -2.52
CA LEU A 143 11.94 23.54 -1.45
C LEU A 143 10.51 23.64 -0.93
N VAL A 144 9.96 22.48 -0.59
CA VAL A 144 8.69 22.36 0.15
C VAL A 144 8.96 21.64 1.47
N GLU A 145 8.14 21.95 2.47
CA GLU A 145 8.14 21.25 3.75
C GLU A 145 6.78 20.56 3.95
N LYS A 146 6.79 19.24 4.12
CA LYS A 146 5.58 18.43 4.34
C LYS A 146 5.89 17.32 5.34
N ASN A 147 5.10 17.22 6.40
CA ASN A 147 5.30 16.23 7.48
C ASN A 147 6.72 16.26 8.07
N GLY A 148 7.30 17.45 8.23
CA GLY A 148 8.67 17.65 8.73
C GLY A 148 9.80 17.36 7.72
N LEU A 149 9.48 16.77 6.58
CA LEU A 149 10.45 16.53 5.51
C LEU A 149 10.62 17.77 4.64
N ARG A 150 11.88 18.11 4.32
CA ARG A 150 12.23 19.13 3.33
C ARG A 150 12.73 18.49 2.05
N PHE A 151 12.13 18.83 0.92
CA PHE A 151 12.43 18.24 -0.38
C PHE A 151 12.11 19.20 -1.51
N TYR A 152 12.58 18.91 -2.73
CA TYR A 152 12.41 19.81 -3.85
C TYR A 152 10.94 19.94 -4.26
N THR A 153 10.54 21.10 -4.77
CA THR A 153 9.31 21.25 -5.56
C THR A 153 9.39 20.35 -6.81
N ALA A 154 8.25 19.97 -7.38
CA ALA A 154 8.22 19.03 -8.51
C ALA A 154 9.02 19.53 -9.73
N ASP A 155 8.88 20.81 -10.06
CA ASP A 155 9.62 21.52 -11.09
C ASP A 155 11.13 21.58 -10.81
N ALA A 156 11.55 21.89 -9.58
CA ALA A 156 12.98 21.88 -9.22
C ALA A 156 13.58 20.46 -9.24
N ALA A 157 12.82 19.47 -8.78
CA ALA A 157 13.23 18.08 -8.79
C ALA A 157 13.42 17.55 -10.22
N LEU A 158 12.49 17.81 -11.13
CA LEU A 158 12.55 17.40 -12.54
C LEU A 158 13.80 17.93 -13.26
N VAL A 159 14.19 19.17 -12.98
CA VAL A 159 15.39 19.77 -13.58
C VAL A 159 16.68 19.14 -13.03
N LYS A 160 16.66 18.65 -11.79
CA LYS A 160 17.84 18.13 -11.08
C LYS A 160 17.99 16.61 -11.12
N VAL A 161 16.92 15.86 -11.38
CA VAL A 161 16.92 14.39 -11.35
C VAL A 161 17.77 13.81 -12.49
N ALA A 162 18.50 12.74 -12.21
CA ALA A 162 19.28 12.04 -13.21
C ALA A 162 18.39 11.36 -14.27
N GLU A 163 18.87 11.24 -15.52
CA GLU A 163 18.16 10.52 -16.58
C GLU A 163 17.82 9.08 -16.19
N ALA A 164 18.70 8.41 -15.44
CA ALA A 164 18.47 7.05 -14.95
C ALA A 164 17.21 6.90 -14.10
N PHE A 165 16.68 7.98 -13.51
CA PHE A 165 15.42 7.94 -12.78
C PHE A 165 14.23 7.60 -13.68
N PHE A 166 14.19 8.12 -14.92
CA PHE A 166 13.10 7.86 -15.87
C PHE A 166 13.06 6.38 -16.30
N LYS A 167 14.20 5.70 -16.26
CA LYS A 167 14.30 4.26 -16.57
C LYS A 167 13.99 3.38 -15.35
N ARG A 168 14.49 3.75 -14.17
CA ARG A 168 14.30 2.99 -12.93
C ARG A 168 12.94 3.20 -12.25
N SER A 169 12.38 4.40 -12.34
CA SER A 169 11.12 4.82 -11.70
C SER A 169 10.18 5.51 -12.70
N PRO A 170 9.82 4.81 -13.79
CA PRO A 170 9.09 5.39 -14.91
C PRO A 170 7.65 5.76 -14.57
N ILE A 171 6.97 4.97 -13.73
CA ILE A 171 5.61 5.26 -13.27
C ILE A 171 5.60 6.57 -12.47
N GLU A 172 6.54 6.71 -11.53
CA GLU A 172 6.67 7.92 -10.72
C GLU A 172 7.01 9.15 -11.56
N ALA A 173 7.93 9.02 -12.51
CA ALA A 173 8.24 10.09 -13.45
C ALA A 173 7.00 10.52 -14.25
N GLN A 174 6.22 9.56 -14.77
CA GLN A 174 4.99 9.84 -15.51
C GLN A 174 3.95 10.54 -14.63
N ILE A 175 3.74 10.11 -13.38
CA ILE A 175 2.79 10.73 -12.45
C ILE A 175 3.15 12.20 -12.21
N VAL A 176 4.43 12.50 -11.94
CA VAL A 176 4.88 13.88 -11.70
C VAL A 176 4.74 14.74 -12.96
N LEU A 177 5.17 14.25 -14.13
CA LEU A 177 5.02 15.00 -15.38
C LEU A 177 3.54 15.24 -15.73
N LYS A 178 2.68 14.24 -15.52
CA LYS A 178 1.25 14.37 -15.81
C LYS A 178 0.53 15.29 -14.83
N SER A 179 0.95 15.39 -13.58
CA SER A 179 0.34 16.30 -12.60
C SER A 179 0.64 17.78 -12.84
N MET A 180 1.67 18.09 -13.64
CA MET A 180 2.01 19.49 -14.00
C MET A 180 0.94 20.15 -14.87
N ARG A 181 0.53 21.37 -14.52
CA ARG A 181 -0.48 22.14 -15.26
C ARG A 181 0.10 23.06 -16.33
N ASP A 182 1.38 23.42 -16.18
CA ASP A 182 2.17 24.22 -17.11
C ASP A 182 3.67 23.89 -16.92
N VAL A 183 4.53 24.46 -17.76
CA VAL A 183 5.99 24.28 -17.72
C VAL A 183 6.74 25.52 -17.26
N SER A 184 6.08 26.62 -16.86
CA SER A 184 6.77 27.88 -16.57
C SER A 184 7.79 27.75 -15.43
N GLY A 185 7.45 27.01 -14.38
CA GLY A 185 8.39 26.74 -13.26
C GLY A 185 9.61 25.92 -13.68
N VAL A 186 9.44 24.96 -14.59
CA VAL A 186 10.55 24.18 -15.15
C VAL A 186 11.39 25.05 -16.09
N LEU A 187 10.73 25.79 -17.00
CA LEU A 187 11.36 26.66 -17.99
C LEU A 187 12.24 27.72 -17.35
N GLY A 188 11.76 28.43 -16.33
CA GLY A 188 12.56 29.45 -15.64
C GLY A 188 13.90 28.89 -15.15
N ARG A 189 13.87 27.71 -14.52
CA ARG A 189 15.07 27.02 -14.02
C ARG A 189 15.97 26.50 -15.14
N LEU A 190 15.40 26.02 -16.24
CA LEU A 190 16.18 25.58 -17.40
C LEU A 190 16.92 26.75 -18.05
N LEU A 191 16.27 27.90 -18.17
CA LEU A 191 16.82 29.13 -18.74
C LEU A 191 17.92 29.69 -17.84
N ASP A 192 17.63 29.92 -16.57
CA ASP A 192 18.58 30.53 -15.62
C ASP A 192 19.84 29.66 -15.42
N GLY A 193 19.69 28.33 -15.52
CA GLY A 193 20.77 27.37 -15.39
C GLY A 193 21.46 26.98 -16.71
N GLY A 194 20.97 27.44 -17.86
CA GLY A 194 21.46 27.02 -19.18
C GLY A 194 21.43 25.51 -19.41
N HIS A 195 20.39 24.83 -18.92
CA HIS A 195 20.33 23.37 -18.83
C HIS A 195 19.84 22.70 -20.14
N SER A 196 20.54 22.94 -21.26
CA SER A 196 20.12 22.44 -22.59
C SER A 196 19.84 20.94 -22.68
N ALA A 197 20.71 20.11 -22.13
CA ALA A 197 20.53 18.65 -22.17
C ALA A 197 19.31 18.20 -21.33
N VAL A 198 19.07 18.86 -20.20
CA VAL A 198 17.90 18.58 -19.35
C VAL A 198 16.62 19.05 -20.05
N ALA A 199 16.64 20.21 -20.70
CA ALA A 199 15.51 20.71 -21.48
C ALA A 199 15.11 19.73 -22.60
N GLY A 200 16.10 19.23 -23.35
CA GLY A 200 15.89 18.22 -24.39
C GLY A 200 15.29 16.92 -23.84
N ARG A 201 15.79 16.47 -22.69
CA ARG A 201 15.29 15.30 -21.97
C ARG A 201 13.84 15.47 -21.51
N LEU A 202 13.53 16.58 -20.86
CA LEU A 202 12.18 16.85 -20.33
C LEU A 202 11.18 17.05 -21.48
N ALA A 203 11.58 17.69 -22.57
CA ALA A 203 10.75 17.80 -23.76
C ALA A 203 10.38 16.41 -24.32
N GLY A 204 11.36 15.52 -24.49
CA GLY A 204 11.10 14.14 -24.92
C GLY A 204 10.18 13.39 -23.95
N ALA A 205 10.41 13.55 -22.64
CA ALA A 205 9.59 12.93 -21.60
C ALA A 205 8.12 13.42 -21.63
N PHE A 206 7.89 14.73 -21.76
CA PHE A 206 6.54 15.30 -21.87
C PHE A 206 5.84 14.82 -23.14
N ARG A 207 6.54 14.81 -24.28
CA ARG A 207 5.95 14.32 -25.54
C ARG A 207 5.56 12.85 -25.42
N ARG A 208 6.42 12.03 -24.81
CA ARG A 208 6.18 10.60 -24.61
C ARG A 208 4.91 10.32 -23.80
N ILE A 209 4.56 11.18 -22.84
CA ILE A 209 3.33 11.04 -22.02
C ILE A 209 2.10 11.74 -22.61
N GLY A 210 2.18 12.23 -23.86
CA GLY A 210 1.07 12.89 -24.55
C GLY A 210 0.91 14.38 -24.26
N LYS A 211 1.91 15.04 -23.64
CA LYS A 211 1.95 16.51 -23.44
C LYS A 211 2.89 17.17 -24.44
N GLY A 212 2.59 17.02 -25.72
CA GLY A 212 3.42 17.54 -26.82
C GLY A 212 3.57 19.06 -26.78
N GLU A 213 2.52 19.76 -26.36
CA GLU A 213 2.49 21.21 -26.21
C GLU A 213 3.50 21.72 -25.16
N PHE A 214 3.71 20.97 -24.08
CA PHE A 214 4.73 21.29 -23.07
C PHE A 214 6.14 21.09 -23.63
N ALA A 215 6.34 20.02 -24.39
CA ALA A 215 7.61 19.75 -25.06
C ALA A 215 7.97 20.85 -26.07
N ASP A 216 7.00 21.25 -26.89
CA ASP A 216 7.17 22.29 -27.90
C ASP A 216 7.49 23.66 -27.27
N ASP A 217 6.81 24.01 -26.17
CA ASP A 217 7.09 25.26 -25.44
C ASP A 217 8.50 25.28 -24.85
N ILE A 218 8.93 24.17 -24.22
CA ILE A 218 10.30 24.03 -23.69
C ILE A 218 11.33 24.25 -24.81
N LEU A 219 11.18 23.53 -25.93
CA LEU A 219 12.14 23.60 -27.04
C LEU A 219 12.16 24.98 -27.71
N LYS A 220 10.97 25.56 -27.95
CA LYS A 220 10.84 26.88 -28.59
C LYS A 220 11.46 27.96 -27.72
N THR A 221 11.16 27.97 -26.43
CA THR A 221 11.63 28.99 -25.49
C THR A 221 13.14 28.89 -25.29
N MET A 222 13.68 27.69 -25.08
CA MET A 222 15.14 27.51 -24.94
C MET A 222 15.92 27.90 -26.20
N LYS A 223 15.44 27.50 -27.39
CA LYS A 223 16.05 27.91 -28.67
C LYS A 223 15.94 29.41 -28.91
N GLY A 224 14.81 30.02 -28.52
CA GLY A 224 14.61 31.47 -28.57
C GLY A 224 15.59 32.24 -27.67
N ALA A 225 16.00 31.64 -26.55
CA ALA A 225 17.07 32.13 -25.68
C ALA A 225 18.49 31.75 -26.16
N MET A 226 18.64 31.28 -27.41
CA MET A 226 19.91 30.94 -28.05
C MET A 226 20.65 29.72 -27.47
N TYR A 227 19.96 28.86 -26.72
CA TYR A 227 20.51 27.57 -26.29
C TYR A 227 20.37 26.50 -27.38
N ASP A 228 21.41 25.67 -27.59
CA ASP A 228 21.32 24.47 -28.44
C ASP A 228 20.64 23.34 -27.66
N VAL A 229 19.40 23.01 -28.03
CA VAL A 229 18.60 21.97 -27.37
C VAL A 229 18.14 20.92 -28.38
N ARG A 230 18.39 19.66 -28.05
CA ARG A 230 17.98 18.49 -28.84
C ARG A 230 17.05 17.61 -28.01
N GLU A 231 15.87 17.33 -28.55
CA GLU A 231 14.88 16.47 -27.89
C GLU A 231 15.40 15.03 -27.79
N THR A 232 15.29 14.43 -26.61
CA THR A 232 15.66 13.03 -26.35
C THR A 232 14.69 12.39 -25.37
N ASP A 233 14.13 11.23 -25.71
CA ASP A 233 13.26 10.47 -24.81
C ASP A 233 14.10 9.72 -23.73
N PRO A 234 13.91 10.00 -22.43
CA PRO A 234 14.65 9.32 -21.37
C PRO A 234 14.07 7.97 -20.93
N PHE A 235 12.87 7.61 -21.39
CA PHE A 235 12.25 6.34 -21.04
C PHE A 235 12.83 5.18 -21.89
N ASP A 236 12.75 3.95 -21.39
CA ASP A 236 13.15 2.78 -22.19
C ASP A 236 12.14 2.54 -23.33
N GLN A 237 12.61 2.16 -24.52
CA GLN A 237 11.74 2.04 -25.71
C GLN A 237 10.60 1.04 -25.55
N ASN A 238 10.85 -0.05 -24.81
CA ASN A 238 9.88 -1.11 -24.54
C ASN A 238 8.88 -0.75 -23.42
N GLN A 239 9.05 0.41 -22.79
CA GLN A 239 8.18 0.87 -21.74
C GLN A 239 6.83 1.33 -22.31
N GLN A 240 5.76 0.66 -21.86
CA GLN A 240 4.42 1.18 -22.05
C GLN A 240 4.26 2.47 -21.25
N VAL A 241 3.93 3.54 -21.94
CA VAL A 241 3.64 4.84 -21.35
C VAL A 241 2.15 5.04 -21.42
N SER A 242 1.53 5.16 -20.24
CA SER A 242 0.08 5.22 -20.16
C SER A 242 -0.43 6.48 -20.85
N THR A 243 -1.47 6.36 -21.69
CA THR A 243 -2.07 7.49 -22.44
C THR A 243 -3.09 8.27 -21.61
N LEU A 244 -3.30 7.90 -20.34
CA LEU A 244 -4.43 8.39 -19.55
C LEU A 244 -4.35 9.86 -19.18
N ALA A 245 -5.47 10.56 -19.38
CA ALA A 245 -5.67 11.94 -18.97
C ALA A 245 -5.65 12.06 -17.44
N VAL A 246 -4.76 12.91 -16.90
CA VAL A 246 -4.80 13.29 -15.49
C VAL A 246 -5.85 14.38 -15.31
N ALA A 247 -7.10 13.94 -15.26
CA ALA A 247 -8.13 14.64 -14.53
C ALA A 247 -8.39 13.82 -13.25
N GLY A 248 -7.46 13.83 -12.29
CA GLY A 248 -7.61 13.03 -11.06
C GLY A 248 -6.40 13.05 -10.12
N SER A 249 -6.62 12.57 -8.89
CA SER A 249 -5.60 12.36 -7.84
C SER A 249 -4.45 11.44 -8.31
N PRO A 250 -3.21 11.59 -7.82
CA PRO A 250 -2.06 10.75 -8.20
C PRO A 250 -2.33 9.24 -8.11
N ILE A 251 -3.14 8.80 -7.15
CA ILE A 251 -3.54 7.40 -6.99
C ILE A 251 -4.32 6.87 -8.20
N VAL A 252 -5.14 7.71 -8.84
CA VAL A 252 -5.92 7.35 -10.03
C VAL A 252 -4.97 6.99 -11.16
N ALA A 253 -4.01 7.87 -11.46
CA ALA A 253 -3.01 7.65 -12.48
C ALA A 253 -2.18 6.38 -12.19
N ARG A 254 -1.80 6.18 -10.92
CA ARG A 254 -1.03 5.02 -10.48
C ARG A 254 -1.78 3.71 -10.68
N LEU A 255 -3.02 3.59 -10.21
CA LEU A 255 -3.79 2.35 -10.31
C LEU A 255 -4.06 1.97 -11.76
N ASN A 256 -4.37 2.94 -12.62
CA ASN A 256 -4.54 2.65 -14.03
C ASN A 256 -3.23 2.20 -14.70
N ALA A 257 -2.10 2.86 -14.40
CA ALA A 257 -0.79 2.47 -14.94
C ALA A 257 -0.38 1.06 -14.48
N ILE A 258 -0.66 0.71 -13.22
CA ILE A 258 -0.47 -0.65 -12.71
C ILE A 258 -1.34 -1.62 -13.49
N TRP A 259 -2.63 -1.34 -13.65
CA TRP A 259 -3.54 -2.25 -14.35
C TRP A 259 -3.09 -2.51 -15.79
N GLU A 260 -2.80 -1.44 -16.54
CA GLU A 260 -2.36 -1.50 -17.94
C GLU A 260 -1.06 -2.31 -18.10
N SER A 261 -0.05 -2.02 -17.27
CA SER A 261 1.26 -2.68 -17.39
C SER A 261 1.29 -4.12 -16.90
N GLN A 262 0.40 -4.51 -15.98
CA GLN A 262 0.42 -5.82 -15.34
C GLN A 262 -0.60 -6.80 -15.93
N ARG A 263 -1.58 -6.32 -16.71
CA ARG A 263 -2.64 -7.14 -17.32
C ARG A 263 -2.10 -8.33 -18.12
N GLN A 264 -1.12 -8.10 -19.00
CA GLN A 264 -0.60 -9.15 -19.87
C GLN A 264 0.06 -10.28 -19.07
N ALA A 265 0.79 -9.95 -18.00
CA ALA A 265 1.46 -10.95 -17.16
C ALA A 265 0.48 -11.91 -16.47
N VAL A 266 -0.76 -11.46 -16.18
CA VAL A 266 -1.80 -12.35 -15.65
C VAL A 266 -2.35 -13.27 -16.76
N LEU A 267 -2.57 -12.74 -17.96
CA LEU A 267 -3.06 -13.52 -19.10
C LEU A 267 -2.07 -14.59 -19.56
N ASP A 268 -0.78 -14.32 -19.46
CA ASP A 268 0.27 -15.28 -19.82
C ASP A 268 0.32 -16.49 -18.86
N VAL A 269 -0.28 -16.38 -17.67
CA VAL A 269 -0.21 -17.38 -16.60
C VAL A 269 -1.51 -18.16 -16.44
N PHE A 270 -2.67 -17.50 -16.59
CA PHE A 270 -3.96 -18.14 -16.33
C PHE A 270 -4.48 -18.92 -17.54
N PRO A 271 -5.14 -20.08 -17.32
CA PRO A 271 -5.87 -20.75 -18.37
C PRO A 271 -7.09 -19.93 -18.82
N ALA A 272 -7.62 -20.28 -20.00
CA ALA A 272 -8.87 -19.69 -20.49
C ALA A 272 -10.00 -19.93 -19.48
N ALA A 273 -10.90 -18.94 -19.36
CA ALA A 273 -12.04 -19.04 -18.47
C ALA A 273 -12.93 -20.26 -18.84
N PRO A 274 -13.35 -21.08 -17.86
CA PRO A 274 -14.26 -22.21 -18.10
C PRO A 274 -15.58 -21.82 -18.76
N GLY A 275 -16.02 -20.58 -18.56
CA GLY A 275 -17.34 -20.10 -18.94
C GLY A 275 -18.34 -20.29 -17.81
N LEU A 276 -19.45 -19.55 -17.86
CA LEU A 276 -20.46 -19.63 -16.80
C LEU A 276 -21.03 -21.05 -16.70
N PRO A 277 -21.19 -21.59 -15.48
CA PRO A 277 -21.70 -22.94 -15.27
C PRO A 277 -23.14 -23.06 -15.78
N SER A 278 -23.47 -24.20 -16.38
CA SER A 278 -24.84 -24.51 -16.81
C SER A 278 -25.80 -24.69 -15.63
N ASP A 279 -25.28 -25.16 -14.49
CA ASP A 279 -26.03 -25.29 -13.23
C ASP A 279 -25.46 -24.32 -12.18
N THR A 280 -26.11 -23.17 -12.04
CA THR A 280 -25.72 -22.17 -11.03
C THR A 280 -25.97 -22.66 -9.61
N THR A 281 -26.91 -23.58 -9.41
CA THR A 281 -27.23 -24.13 -8.09
C THR A 281 -26.13 -25.08 -7.63
N GLU A 282 -25.61 -25.92 -8.51
CA GLU A 282 -24.45 -26.77 -8.23
C GLU A 282 -23.19 -25.94 -7.91
N PHE A 283 -22.95 -24.86 -8.66
CA PHE A 283 -21.84 -23.95 -8.37
C PHE A 283 -21.97 -23.33 -6.97
N ILE A 284 -23.15 -22.78 -6.63
CA ILE A 284 -23.37 -22.19 -5.29
C ILE A 284 -23.22 -23.24 -4.19
N LYS A 285 -23.70 -24.46 -4.41
CA LYS A 285 -23.50 -25.56 -3.47
C LYS A 285 -22.01 -25.86 -3.26
N SER A 286 -21.20 -25.87 -4.32
CA SER A 286 -19.75 -26.06 -4.21
C SER A 286 -19.07 -24.97 -3.38
N VAL A 287 -19.55 -23.72 -3.50
CA VAL A 287 -19.11 -22.59 -2.66
C VAL A 287 -19.51 -22.83 -1.20
N GLU A 288 -20.73 -23.28 -0.92
CA GLU A 288 -21.14 -23.61 0.45
C GLU A 288 -20.32 -24.75 1.07
N ASP A 289 -19.99 -25.77 0.28
CA ASP A 289 -19.22 -26.93 0.72
C ASP A 289 -17.76 -26.55 1.06
N ILE A 290 -17.19 -25.54 0.37
CA ILE A 290 -15.82 -25.08 0.63
C ILE A 290 -15.70 -24.14 1.83
N TYR A 291 -16.81 -23.57 2.32
CA TYR A 291 -16.84 -22.55 3.38
C TYR A 291 -15.94 -22.89 4.57
N LYS A 292 -16.05 -24.11 5.10
CA LYS A 292 -15.30 -24.52 6.30
C LYS A 292 -13.79 -24.39 6.09
N ASN A 293 -13.32 -24.83 4.93
CA ASN A 293 -11.91 -24.77 4.56
C ASN A 293 -11.45 -23.34 4.28
N ASP A 294 -12.29 -22.56 3.57
CA ASP A 294 -12.03 -21.15 3.27
C ASP A 294 -11.93 -20.32 4.56
N ALA A 295 -12.91 -20.43 5.46
CA ALA A 295 -12.93 -19.71 6.73
C ALA A 295 -11.72 -20.03 7.61
N TYR A 296 -11.35 -21.30 7.73
CA TYR A 296 -10.18 -21.72 8.50
C TYR A 296 -8.92 -21.02 7.99
N HIS A 297 -8.60 -21.19 6.71
CA HIS A 297 -7.37 -20.64 6.16
C HIS A 297 -7.38 -19.11 6.09
N SER A 298 -8.49 -18.52 5.68
CA SER A 298 -8.64 -17.06 5.55
C SER A 298 -8.50 -16.36 6.90
N LEU A 299 -9.05 -16.91 7.99
CA LEU A 299 -8.90 -16.34 9.33
C LEU A 299 -7.49 -16.59 9.91
N SER A 300 -6.94 -17.78 9.74
CA SER A 300 -5.61 -18.10 10.26
C SER A 300 -4.48 -17.32 9.59
N ILE A 301 -4.61 -16.94 8.31
CA ILE A 301 -3.66 -16.05 7.62
C ILE A 301 -3.55 -14.68 8.30
N GLU A 302 -4.65 -14.18 8.85
CA GLU A 302 -4.74 -12.92 9.59
C GLU A 302 -4.34 -13.07 11.07
N GLY A 303 -3.98 -14.29 11.51
CA GLY A 303 -3.49 -14.58 12.86
C GLY A 303 -4.57 -14.93 13.89
N TYR A 304 -5.81 -15.18 13.48
CA TYR A 304 -6.85 -15.70 14.38
C TYR A 304 -6.63 -17.18 14.69
N SER A 305 -6.85 -17.58 15.94
CA SER A 305 -6.68 -18.97 16.38
C SER A 305 -8.01 -19.72 16.30
N VAL A 306 -8.45 -20.00 15.07
CA VAL A 306 -9.72 -20.72 14.81
C VAL A 306 -9.50 -22.20 14.59
N THR A 307 -10.44 -23.03 15.07
CA THR A 307 -10.47 -24.47 14.80
C THR A 307 -11.63 -24.83 13.88
N PRO A 308 -11.56 -25.96 13.15
CA PRO A 308 -12.67 -26.45 12.35
C PRO A 308 -13.98 -26.61 13.15
N GLU A 309 -13.90 -27.01 14.41
CA GLU A 309 -15.05 -27.19 15.31
C GLU A 309 -15.69 -25.86 15.67
N LEU A 310 -14.89 -24.82 15.91
CA LEU A 310 -15.39 -23.46 16.16
C LEU A 310 -16.15 -22.94 14.93
N ILE A 311 -15.61 -23.15 13.73
CA ILE A 311 -16.25 -22.74 12.48
C ILE A 311 -17.60 -23.45 12.29
N ASP A 312 -17.67 -24.75 12.57
CA ASP A 312 -18.91 -25.51 12.51
C ASP A 312 -19.94 -25.04 13.55
N ARG A 313 -19.51 -24.75 14.78
CA ARG A 313 -20.39 -24.21 15.83
C ARG A 313 -21.01 -22.88 15.44
N VAL A 314 -20.20 -21.97 14.87
CA VAL A 314 -20.62 -20.66 14.37
C VAL A 314 -21.60 -20.81 13.20
N ARG A 315 -21.31 -21.72 12.27
CA ARG A 315 -22.20 -22.04 11.13
C ARG A 315 -23.54 -22.59 11.58
N ALA A 316 -23.55 -23.47 12.58
CA ALA A 316 -24.75 -24.10 13.12
C ALA A 316 -25.62 -23.16 13.99
N GLY A 317 -25.15 -21.95 14.29
CA GLY A 317 -25.86 -21.01 15.17
C GLY A 317 -25.84 -21.40 16.66
N THR A 318 -25.04 -22.40 17.03
CA THR A 318 -24.87 -22.88 18.42
C THR A 318 -23.86 -22.07 19.24
N TRP A 319 -23.47 -20.91 18.70
CA TRP A 319 -22.57 -19.95 19.30
C TRP A 319 -23.27 -18.60 19.26
N ASP A 320 -23.58 -18.05 20.45
CA ASP A 320 -24.41 -16.85 20.59
C ASP A 320 -23.79 -15.87 21.61
N PRO A 321 -23.13 -14.79 21.15
CA PRO A 321 -22.48 -13.83 22.03
C PRO A 321 -23.48 -12.92 22.76
N ASP A 322 -24.76 -12.94 22.38
CA ASP A 322 -25.82 -12.20 23.06
C ASP A 322 -26.31 -12.97 24.31
N VAL A 323 -26.05 -14.27 24.38
CA VAL A 323 -26.51 -15.17 25.45
C VAL A 323 -25.36 -15.71 26.32
N ASP A 324 -24.17 -15.94 25.75
CA ASP A 324 -23.00 -16.49 26.46
C ASP A 324 -21.87 -15.45 26.64
N GLN A 325 -21.55 -15.14 27.89
CA GLN A 325 -20.53 -14.16 28.28
C GLN A 325 -19.10 -14.59 27.92
N GLN A 326 -18.83 -15.89 27.87
CA GLN A 326 -17.54 -16.48 27.52
C GLN A 326 -17.32 -16.41 26.00
N ASP A 327 -18.39 -16.61 25.21
CA ASP A 327 -18.38 -16.42 23.77
C ASP A 327 -18.21 -14.93 23.39
N ARG A 328 -18.86 -14.03 24.11
CA ARG A 328 -18.73 -12.57 23.91
C ARG A 328 -17.30 -12.03 24.09
N GLN A 329 -16.47 -12.70 24.89
CA GLN A 329 -15.08 -12.30 25.15
C GLN A 329 -14.09 -12.96 24.19
N ASN A 330 -14.54 -13.92 23.36
CA ASN A 330 -13.68 -14.65 22.45
C ASN A 330 -13.56 -13.93 21.10
N ARG A 331 -12.48 -13.15 20.94
CA ARG A 331 -12.13 -12.44 19.71
C ARG A 331 -12.11 -13.34 18.47
N ASP A 332 -11.56 -14.56 18.59
CA ASP A 332 -11.44 -15.49 17.46
C ASP A 332 -12.81 -16.00 17.01
N ALA A 333 -13.71 -16.25 17.96
CA ALA A 333 -15.08 -16.68 17.67
C ALA A 333 -15.93 -15.57 17.04
N LEU A 334 -15.79 -14.32 17.52
CA LEU A 334 -16.42 -13.16 16.89
C LEU A 334 -15.91 -12.93 15.46
N ALA A 335 -14.62 -13.13 15.21
CA ALA A 335 -14.05 -13.04 13.87
C ALA A 335 -14.58 -14.16 12.95
N ALA A 336 -14.70 -15.39 13.47
CA ALA A 336 -15.33 -16.49 12.75
C ALA A 336 -16.81 -16.21 12.43
N ARG A 337 -17.56 -15.61 13.37
CA ARG A 337 -18.95 -15.20 13.15
C ARG A 337 -19.08 -14.13 12.08
N GLY A 338 -18.26 -13.08 12.15
CA GLY A 338 -18.29 -12.02 11.14
C GLY A 338 -17.90 -12.55 9.76
N TYR A 339 -16.92 -13.46 9.71
CA TYR A 339 -16.54 -14.12 8.47
C TYR A 339 -17.68 -14.94 7.87
N TRP A 340 -18.43 -15.70 8.69
CA TRP A 340 -19.61 -16.44 8.24
C TRP A 340 -20.67 -15.51 7.64
N GLN A 341 -20.98 -14.41 8.31
CA GLN A 341 -21.97 -13.45 7.85
C GLN A 341 -21.55 -12.78 6.53
N ALA A 342 -20.30 -12.34 6.45
CA ALA A 342 -19.74 -11.77 5.22
C ALA A 342 -19.74 -12.81 4.09
N PHE A 343 -19.40 -14.07 4.38
CA PHE A 343 -19.44 -15.16 3.40
C PHE A 343 -20.83 -15.39 2.84
N GLN A 344 -21.89 -15.33 3.66
CA GLN A 344 -23.27 -15.42 3.17
C GLN A 344 -23.62 -14.27 2.22
N SER A 345 -23.24 -13.04 2.58
CA SER A 345 -23.46 -11.88 1.72
C SER A 345 -22.68 -11.97 0.39
N VAL A 346 -21.43 -12.45 0.43
CA VAL A 346 -20.63 -12.69 -0.78
C VAL A 346 -21.26 -13.78 -1.65
N LYS A 347 -21.80 -14.84 -1.06
CA LYS A 347 -22.50 -15.92 -1.78
C LYS A 347 -23.72 -15.39 -2.54
N GLU A 348 -24.46 -14.45 -1.95
CA GLU A 348 -25.57 -13.77 -2.62
C GLU A 348 -25.07 -12.95 -3.82
N SER A 349 -23.99 -12.18 -3.65
CA SER A 349 -23.34 -11.46 -4.74
C SER A 349 -22.87 -12.39 -5.86
N VAL A 350 -22.25 -13.53 -5.52
CA VAL A 350 -21.84 -14.56 -6.49
C VAL A 350 -23.05 -15.11 -7.24
N ALA A 351 -24.16 -15.37 -6.57
CA ALA A 351 -25.38 -15.83 -7.21
C ALA A 351 -25.95 -14.79 -8.19
N GLU A 352 -25.87 -13.50 -7.88
CA GLU A 352 -26.24 -12.42 -8.82
C GLU A 352 -25.33 -12.40 -10.05
N ILE A 353 -24.02 -12.52 -9.85
CA ILE A 353 -23.02 -12.54 -10.93
C ILE A 353 -23.27 -13.73 -11.87
N LEU A 354 -23.53 -14.92 -11.32
CA LEU A 354 -23.84 -16.11 -12.10
C LEU A 354 -25.14 -15.99 -12.90
N ARG A 355 -26.08 -15.14 -12.45
CA ARG A 355 -27.30 -14.79 -13.20
C ARG A 355 -27.07 -13.73 -14.30
N GLY A 356 -25.83 -13.30 -14.52
CA GLY A 356 -25.44 -12.36 -15.56
C GLY A 356 -25.36 -10.90 -15.12
N ALA A 357 -25.44 -10.60 -13.82
CA ALA A 357 -25.19 -9.24 -13.34
C ALA A 357 -23.72 -8.84 -13.59
N PRO A 358 -23.43 -7.58 -13.97
CA PRO A 358 -22.06 -7.13 -14.19
C PRO A 358 -21.22 -7.21 -12.91
N ALA A 359 -20.24 -8.11 -12.88
CA ALA A 359 -19.50 -8.44 -11.67
C ALA A 359 -18.86 -7.24 -10.98
N GLY A 360 -18.18 -6.36 -11.74
CA GLY A 360 -17.57 -5.15 -11.17
C GLY A 360 -18.59 -4.24 -10.49
N ALA A 361 -19.78 -4.07 -11.08
CA ALA A 361 -20.84 -3.23 -10.54
C ALA A 361 -21.48 -3.83 -9.28
N VAL A 362 -21.70 -5.15 -9.26
CA VAL A 362 -22.19 -5.87 -8.07
C VAL A 362 -21.24 -5.61 -6.89
N ILE A 363 -19.92 -5.76 -7.11
CA ILE A 363 -18.95 -5.55 -6.03
C ILE A 363 -18.85 -4.09 -5.63
N ARG A 364 -18.87 -3.14 -6.57
CA ARG A 364 -18.90 -1.69 -6.26
C ARG A 364 -20.05 -1.36 -5.29
N MET A 365 -21.21 -1.96 -5.49
CA MET A 365 -22.38 -1.72 -4.65
C MET A 365 -22.30 -2.43 -3.29
N GLN A 366 -21.88 -3.70 -3.27
CA GLN A 366 -22.10 -4.59 -2.12
C GLN A 366 -20.87 -4.76 -1.21
N HIS A 367 -19.68 -4.34 -1.63
CA HIS A 367 -18.45 -4.56 -0.85
C HIS A 367 -18.50 -3.93 0.57
N ARG A 368 -19.27 -2.86 0.77
CA ARG A 368 -19.41 -2.21 2.08
C ARG A 368 -20.28 -3.04 3.02
N ASP A 369 -21.23 -3.79 2.48
CA ASP A 369 -22.09 -4.66 3.27
C ASP A 369 -21.30 -5.86 3.76
N TRP A 370 -20.49 -6.47 2.89
CA TRP A 370 -19.53 -7.52 3.29
C TRP A 370 -18.63 -7.07 4.44
N TYR A 371 -18.11 -5.84 4.36
CA TYR A 371 -17.27 -5.26 5.40
C TYR A 371 -18.03 -5.08 6.72
N ARG A 372 -19.28 -4.60 6.66
CA ARG A 372 -20.11 -4.44 7.85
C ARG A 372 -20.43 -5.77 8.49
N GLU A 373 -20.73 -6.81 7.72
CA GLU A 373 -20.95 -8.16 8.23
C GLU A 373 -19.68 -8.72 8.89
N LEU A 374 -18.51 -8.45 8.31
CA LEU A 374 -17.24 -8.93 8.85
C LEU A 374 -16.95 -8.42 10.28
N PHE A 375 -17.38 -7.20 10.61
CA PHE A 375 -17.08 -6.54 11.89
C PHE A 375 -18.31 -6.33 12.79
N GLY A 376 -19.51 -6.55 12.28
CA GLY A 376 -20.78 -6.40 12.98
C GLY A 376 -20.80 -7.11 14.33
N PRO A 377 -20.40 -8.40 14.42
CA PRO A 377 -20.35 -9.12 15.69
C PRO A 377 -19.42 -8.48 16.73
N SER A 378 -18.23 -8.02 16.32
CA SER A 378 -17.29 -7.37 17.24
C SER A 378 -17.82 -6.03 17.76
N VAL A 379 -18.61 -5.31 16.96
CA VAL A 379 -19.29 -4.08 17.40
C VAL A 379 -20.46 -4.39 18.33
N ALA A 380 -21.29 -5.38 18.00
CA ALA A 380 -22.41 -5.81 18.86
C ALA A 380 -21.92 -6.29 20.24
N ALA A 381 -20.80 -7.02 20.26
CA ALA A 381 -20.16 -7.47 21.49
C ALA A 381 -19.57 -6.31 22.34
N GLY A 382 -19.39 -5.12 21.75
CA GLY A 382 -18.79 -3.94 22.39
C GLY A 382 -17.26 -3.90 22.36
N ILE A 383 -16.61 -4.78 21.58
CA ILE A 383 -15.15 -4.82 21.42
C ILE A 383 -14.69 -3.67 20.51
N LEU A 384 -15.45 -3.37 19.46
CA LEU A 384 -15.20 -2.26 18.56
C LEU A 384 -16.27 -1.18 18.73
N LYS A 385 -15.88 0.08 18.49
CA LYS A 385 -16.83 1.20 18.45
C LYS A 385 -17.73 1.07 17.22
N PRO A 386 -18.99 1.55 17.27
CA PRO A 386 -19.87 1.58 16.09
C PRO A 386 -19.27 2.25 14.86
N SER A 387 -18.42 3.25 15.05
CA SER A 387 -17.70 3.94 13.97
C SER A 387 -16.77 3.01 13.16
N ALA A 388 -16.42 1.83 13.67
CA ALA A 388 -15.67 0.83 12.92
C ALA A 388 -16.43 0.32 11.68
N LEU A 389 -17.77 0.43 11.66
CA LEU A 389 -18.60 0.03 10.51
C LEU A 389 -18.77 1.14 9.46
N ALA A 390 -18.15 2.31 9.66
CA ALA A 390 -18.29 3.46 8.76
C ALA A 390 -17.65 3.23 7.38
N GLY A 391 -16.77 2.24 7.24
CA GLY A 391 -16.13 1.86 5.99
C GLY A 391 -14.68 2.32 5.92
N TYR A 392 -14.35 3.20 4.96
CA TYR A 392 -12.96 3.54 4.67
C TYR A 392 -12.25 4.23 5.83
N ARG A 393 -10.96 3.93 5.98
CA ARG A 393 -10.10 4.52 6.99
C ARG A 393 -9.89 6.01 6.74
N ASN A 394 -9.72 6.73 7.83
CA ASN A 394 -9.40 8.15 7.88
C ASN A 394 -8.04 8.42 8.55
N HIS A 395 -7.19 7.40 8.61
CA HIS A 395 -5.87 7.43 9.23
C HIS A 395 -4.86 6.60 8.40
N PRO A 396 -3.55 6.85 8.57
CA PRO A 396 -2.50 6.02 7.97
C PRO A 396 -2.52 4.60 8.53
N VAL A 397 -2.22 3.62 7.66
CA VAL A 397 -2.05 2.21 8.01
C VAL A 397 -0.76 1.69 7.38
N TYR A 398 -0.21 0.62 7.94
CA TYR A 398 1.05 0.04 7.53
C TYR A 398 0.94 -1.47 7.53
N LEU A 399 1.58 -2.12 6.57
CA LEU A 399 1.47 -3.56 6.36
C LEU A 399 2.62 -4.30 7.04
N ARG A 400 2.28 -5.37 7.76
CA ARG A 400 3.28 -6.18 8.44
C ARG A 400 4.12 -6.99 7.47
N GLY A 401 5.44 -6.80 7.53
CA GLY A 401 6.40 -7.52 6.71
C GLY A 401 6.46 -7.08 5.26
N SER A 402 5.92 -5.90 4.92
CA SER A 402 5.88 -5.38 3.56
C SER A 402 6.51 -4.00 3.48
N TRP A 403 7.27 -3.72 2.42
CA TRP A 403 7.87 -2.41 2.16
C TRP A 403 6.86 -1.44 1.53
N HIS A 404 5.69 -1.95 1.13
CA HIS A 404 4.58 -1.15 0.63
C HIS A 404 3.83 -0.46 1.79
N VAL A 405 3.73 0.85 1.70
CA VAL A 405 2.92 1.70 2.57
C VAL A 405 1.66 2.10 1.80
N PRO A 406 0.46 1.66 2.21
CA PRO A 406 -0.77 2.01 1.52
C PRO A 406 -0.93 3.53 1.31
N PRO A 407 -1.67 3.95 0.27
CA PRO A 407 -1.93 5.35 -0.01
C PRO A 407 -2.43 6.12 1.22
N ARG A 408 -2.30 7.45 1.20
CA ARG A 408 -2.84 8.28 2.29
C ARG A 408 -4.36 8.13 2.37
N SER A 409 -4.94 8.31 3.55
CA SER A 409 -6.39 8.18 3.78
C SER A 409 -7.22 9.05 2.84
N GLU A 410 -6.72 10.23 2.50
CA GLU A 410 -7.40 11.19 1.62
C GLU A 410 -7.49 10.69 0.18
N ALA A 411 -6.58 9.81 -0.24
CA ALA A 411 -6.54 9.21 -1.57
C ALA A 411 -7.33 7.90 -1.67
N VAL A 412 -7.82 7.34 -0.54
CA VAL A 412 -8.56 6.07 -0.53
C VAL A 412 -9.85 6.14 -1.34
N PRO A 413 -10.71 7.19 -1.23
CA PRO A 413 -11.94 7.26 -2.02
C PRO A 413 -11.67 7.20 -3.53
N ASP A 414 -10.78 8.04 -4.04
CA ASP A 414 -10.39 8.08 -5.46
C ASP A 414 -9.76 6.75 -5.91
N GLY A 415 -8.93 6.15 -5.05
CA GLY A 415 -8.31 4.86 -5.32
C GLY A 415 -9.34 3.73 -5.45
N MET A 416 -10.35 3.70 -4.57
CA MET A 416 -11.42 2.70 -4.62
C MET A 416 -12.36 2.90 -5.79
N GLU A 417 -12.73 4.15 -6.11
CA GLU A 417 -13.53 4.47 -7.30
C GLU A 417 -12.81 4.01 -8.58
N THR A 418 -11.51 4.32 -8.68
CA THR A 418 -10.67 3.88 -9.81
C THR A 418 -10.59 2.36 -9.90
N LEU A 419 -10.42 1.66 -8.76
CA LEU A 419 -10.39 0.20 -8.74
C LEU A 419 -11.71 -0.40 -9.28
N PHE A 420 -12.86 0.13 -8.89
CA PHE A 420 -14.14 -0.36 -9.38
C PHE A 420 -14.36 -0.04 -10.86
N ASP A 421 -13.94 1.14 -11.33
CA ASP A 421 -13.96 1.47 -12.76
C ASP A 421 -13.13 0.47 -13.58
N LEU A 422 -11.95 0.08 -13.07
CA LEU A 422 -11.08 -0.90 -13.71
C LEU A 422 -11.72 -2.30 -13.72
N LEU A 423 -12.33 -2.72 -12.61
CA LEU A 423 -13.03 -4.00 -12.50
C LEU A 423 -14.23 -4.10 -13.47
N GLU A 424 -14.98 -3.01 -13.65
CA GLU A 424 -16.11 -2.97 -14.57
C GLU A 424 -15.70 -2.97 -16.05
N LYS A 425 -14.58 -2.30 -16.38
CA LYS A 425 -14.08 -2.21 -17.76
C LYS A 425 -13.32 -3.44 -18.23
N GLU A 426 -12.61 -4.13 -17.34
CA GLU A 426 -11.84 -5.32 -17.69
C GLU A 426 -12.77 -6.42 -18.20
N SER A 427 -12.42 -7.12 -19.28
CA SER A 427 -13.24 -8.20 -19.85
C SER A 427 -12.87 -9.58 -19.31
N GLU A 428 -11.60 -9.76 -18.90
CA GLU A 428 -11.03 -11.06 -18.56
C GLU A 428 -11.23 -11.38 -17.06
N PRO A 429 -12.00 -12.43 -16.69
CA PRO A 429 -12.31 -12.74 -15.30
C PRO A 429 -11.07 -13.01 -14.44
N ALA A 430 -10.05 -13.67 -15.01
CA ALA A 430 -8.78 -13.93 -14.31
C ALA A 430 -8.03 -12.64 -13.99
N VAL A 431 -8.01 -11.68 -14.92
CA VAL A 431 -7.39 -10.36 -14.70
C VAL A 431 -8.16 -9.60 -13.62
N ARG A 432 -9.50 -9.56 -13.70
CA ARG A 432 -10.33 -8.94 -12.66
C ARG A 432 -10.04 -9.52 -11.27
N ALA A 433 -9.97 -10.84 -11.17
CA ALA A 433 -9.74 -11.53 -9.89
C ALA A 433 -8.36 -11.24 -9.32
N VAL A 434 -7.29 -11.43 -10.10
CA VAL A 434 -5.91 -11.29 -9.62
C VAL A 434 -5.55 -9.83 -9.34
N LEU A 435 -5.81 -8.93 -10.30
CA LEU A 435 -5.50 -7.52 -10.11
C LEU A 435 -6.46 -6.87 -9.11
N GLY A 436 -7.74 -7.24 -9.12
CA GLY A 436 -8.71 -6.78 -8.13
C GLY A 436 -8.31 -7.14 -6.70
N HIS A 437 -7.92 -8.40 -6.48
CA HIS A 437 -7.40 -8.87 -5.19
C HIS A 437 -6.17 -8.07 -4.76
N TRP A 438 -5.17 -7.96 -5.63
CA TRP A 438 -3.95 -7.25 -5.29
C TRP A 438 -4.23 -5.77 -5.01
N LEU A 439 -5.00 -5.10 -5.86
CA LEU A 439 -5.17 -3.65 -5.77
C LEU A 439 -6.08 -3.19 -4.63
N ILE A 440 -7.07 -3.99 -4.20
CA ILE A 440 -7.78 -3.66 -2.95
C ILE A 440 -6.83 -3.78 -1.74
N GLY A 441 -5.92 -4.77 -1.74
CA GLY A 441 -4.85 -4.89 -0.76
C GLY A 441 -3.83 -3.74 -0.83
N TYR A 442 -3.54 -3.25 -2.03
CA TYR A 442 -2.63 -2.14 -2.32
C TYR A 442 -3.19 -0.81 -1.79
N VAL A 443 -4.45 -0.48 -2.11
CA VAL A 443 -5.15 0.72 -1.60
C VAL A 443 -5.37 0.61 -0.10
N HIS A 444 -5.65 -0.61 0.38
CA HIS A 444 -5.89 -0.94 1.78
C HIS A 444 -6.97 -0.06 2.42
N PRO A 445 -8.20 -0.05 1.89
CA PRO A 445 -9.20 0.96 2.19
C PRO A 445 -9.74 0.93 3.62
N TYR A 446 -9.67 -0.21 4.31
CA TYR A 446 -10.25 -0.36 5.65
C TYR A 446 -9.20 -0.33 6.77
N PRO A 447 -9.59 -0.01 8.02
CA PRO A 447 -8.70 -0.13 9.17
C PRO A 447 -8.19 -1.57 9.44
N ASP A 448 -9.02 -2.57 9.16
CA ASP A 448 -8.72 -4.01 9.27
C ASP A 448 -9.59 -4.79 8.26
N GLY A 449 -9.28 -6.04 7.98
CA GLY A 449 -10.10 -6.95 7.16
C GLY A 449 -9.78 -6.93 5.67
N ASN A 450 -8.82 -6.10 5.22
CA ASN A 450 -8.47 -5.95 3.81
C ASN A 450 -8.07 -7.28 3.13
N GLY A 451 -7.32 -8.15 3.81
CA GLY A 451 -6.96 -9.47 3.26
C GLY A 451 -8.17 -10.38 3.03
N ARG A 452 -9.11 -10.41 3.98
CA ARG A 452 -10.37 -11.17 3.87
C ARG A 452 -11.26 -10.62 2.75
N MET A 453 -11.39 -9.30 2.68
CA MET A 453 -12.10 -8.60 1.61
C MET A 453 -11.47 -8.86 0.23
N ALA A 454 -10.14 -8.89 0.14
CA ALA A 454 -9.43 -9.20 -1.11
C ALA A 454 -9.73 -10.60 -1.62
N ARG A 455 -9.72 -11.62 -0.73
CA ARG A 455 -10.05 -13.01 -1.08
C ARG A 455 -11.52 -13.18 -1.49
N PHE A 456 -12.45 -12.48 -0.84
CA PHE A 456 -13.85 -12.46 -1.28
C PHE A 456 -14.03 -11.80 -2.66
N LEU A 457 -13.41 -10.64 -2.88
CA LEU A 457 -13.44 -9.96 -4.18
C LEU A 457 -12.87 -10.85 -5.28
N MET A 458 -11.72 -11.48 -5.04
CA MET A 458 -11.09 -12.42 -5.97
C MET A 458 -12.04 -13.52 -6.41
N ASN A 459 -12.66 -14.20 -5.44
CA ASN A 459 -13.56 -15.32 -5.70
C ASN A 459 -14.87 -14.89 -6.38
N ALA A 460 -15.39 -13.72 -6.04
CA ALA A 460 -16.54 -13.16 -6.76
C ALA A 460 -16.21 -12.82 -8.23
N MET A 461 -15.01 -12.31 -8.50
CA MET A 461 -14.53 -12.07 -9.87
C MET A 461 -14.30 -13.38 -10.63
N PHE A 462 -13.75 -14.41 -9.97
CA PHE A 462 -13.58 -15.74 -10.56
C PHE A 462 -14.91 -16.38 -10.97
N ALA A 463 -15.95 -16.24 -10.15
CA ALA A 463 -17.29 -16.71 -10.49
C ALA A 463 -17.84 -16.10 -11.80
N SER A 464 -17.45 -14.87 -12.14
CA SER A 464 -17.85 -14.23 -13.40
C SER A 464 -17.30 -14.91 -14.66
N GLY A 465 -16.28 -15.77 -14.51
CA GLY A 465 -15.73 -16.62 -15.57
C GLY A 465 -15.99 -18.12 -15.37
N GLY A 466 -16.74 -18.50 -14.34
CA GLY A 466 -16.96 -19.90 -13.95
C GLY A 466 -15.75 -20.60 -13.35
N PHE A 467 -14.73 -19.86 -12.91
CA PHE A 467 -13.64 -20.45 -12.14
C PHE A 467 -14.16 -20.91 -10.76
N PRO A 468 -13.65 -22.04 -10.23
CA PRO A 468 -14.02 -22.49 -8.90
C PRO A 468 -13.51 -21.53 -7.82
N TRP A 469 -14.11 -21.62 -6.63
CA TRP A 469 -13.62 -20.90 -5.46
C TRP A 469 -12.20 -21.35 -5.10
N ALA A 470 -11.26 -20.41 -5.08
CA ALA A 470 -9.86 -20.64 -4.77
C ALA A 470 -9.59 -20.32 -3.29
N VAL A 471 -8.97 -21.27 -2.59
CA VAL A 471 -8.57 -21.11 -1.18
C VAL A 471 -7.06 -20.89 -1.09
N VAL A 472 -6.66 -19.74 -0.56
CA VAL A 472 -5.27 -19.49 -0.14
C VAL A 472 -5.09 -20.15 1.21
N ARG A 473 -4.22 -21.17 1.29
CA ARG A 473 -4.03 -21.92 2.54
C ARG A 473 -3.03 -21.21 3.46
N VAL A 474 -3.19 -21.42 4.76
CA VAL A 474 -2.34 -20.79 5.79
C VAL A 474 -0.89 -21.25 5.70
N GLU A 475 -0.66 -22.49 5.27
CA GLU A 475 0.67 -23.06 5.04
C GLU A 475 1.42 -22.33 3.92
N ASP A 476 0.67 -21.74 2.98
CA ASP A 476 1.21 -21.02 1.84
C ASP A 476 1.33 -19.50 2.10
N ARG A 477 1.08 -19.05 3.34
CA ARG A 477 1.06 -17.62 3.72
C ARG A 477 2.33 -16.89 3.30
N SER A 478 3.50 -17.52 3.46
CA SER A 478 4.79 -16.91 3.10
C SER A 478 4.87 -16.64 1.59
N THR A 479 4.56 -17.64 0.77
CA THR A 479 4.56 -17.53 -0.70
C THR A 479 3.54 -16.50 -1.18
N TYR A 480 2.33 -16.53 -0.62
CA TYR A 480 1.26 -15.59 -0.93
C TYR A 480 1.67 -14.13 -0.64
N LEU A 481 2.21 -13.87 0.56
CA LEU A 481 2.65 -12.51 0.93
C LEU A 481 3.88 -12.08 0.12
N SER A 482 4.81 -12.99 -0.18
CA SER A 482 5.95 -12.70 -1.05
C SER A 482 5.51 -12.31 -2.46
N GLY A 483 4.50 -12.98 -3.02
CA GLY A 483 3.91 -12.60 -4.31
C GLY A 483 3.30 -11.19 -4.28
N LEU A 484 2.54 -10.86 -3.24
CA LEU A 484 1.98 -9.51 -3.07
C LEU A 484 3.07 -8.44 -2.89
N GLU A 485 4.17 -8.77 -2.23
CA GLU A 485 5.33 -7.88 -2.09
C GLU A 485 5.99 -7.62 -3.45
N GLN A 486 6.23 -8.67 -4.25
CA GLN A 486 6.75 -8.53 -5.62
C GLN A 486 5.86 -7.64 -6.48
N ALA A 487 4.55 -7.82 -6.38
CA ALA A 487 3.59 -7.00 -7.10
C ALA A 487 3.66 -5.54 -6.62
N SER A 488 3.51 -5.29 -5.31
CA SER A 488 3.33 -3.95 -4.74
C SER A 488 4.60 -3.10 -4.70
N VAL A 489 5.77 -3.72 -4.58
CA VAL A 489 7.07 -3.03 -4.40
C VAL A 489 7.89 -3.04 -5.69
N HIS A 490 7.86 -4.15 -6.43
CA HIS A 490 8.70 -4.34 -7.61
C HIS A 490 7.92 -4.29 -8.93
N MET A 491 6.61 -4.01 -8.88
CA MET A 491 5.73 -3.95 -10.06
C MET A 491 5.81 -5.23 -10.90
N ASN A 492 5.90 -6.38 -10.22
CA ASN A 492 5.96 -7.70 -10.83
C ASN A 492 4.84 -8.57 -10.28
N VAL A 493 3.68 -8.56 -10.95
CA VAL A 493 2.52 -9.36 -10.52
C VAL A 493 2.69 -10.85 -10.78
N LYS A 494 3.62 -11.25 -11.65
CA LYS A 494 3.71 -12.63 -12.17
C LYS A 494 3.83 -13.70 -11.07
N PRO A 495 4.67 -13.57 -10.03
CA PRO A 495 4.74 -14.56 -8.95
C PRO A 495 3.43 -14.71 -8.18
N PHE A 496 2.70 -13.60 -7.99
CA PHE A 496 1.38 -13.63 -7.37
C PHE A 496 0.34 -14.30 -8.28
N ALA A 497 0.35 -13.99 -9.57
CA ALA A 497 -0.53 -14.61 -10.55
C ALA A 497 -0.29 -16.13 -10.65
N GLU A 498 0.97 -16.57 -10.70
CA GLU A 498 1.34 -18.01 -10.75
C GLU A 498 0.84 -18.74 -9.52
N PHE A 499 1.03 -18.15 -8.33
CA PHE A 499 0.52 -18.71 -7.09
C PHE A 499 -1.00 -18.88 -7.11
N ILE A 500 -1.76 -17.87 -7.55
CA ILE A 500 -3.23 -17.97 -7.60
C ILE A 500 -3.68 -18.95 -8.70
N ALA A 501 -3.01 -19.00 -9.85
CA ALA A 501 -3.30 -19.95 -10.92
C ALA A 501 -3.11 -21.40 -10.48
N GLU A 502 -2.06 -21.69 -9.70
CA GLU A 502 -1.83 -23.00 -9.10
C GLU A 502 -2.99 -23.39 -8.15
N ARG A 503 -3.42 -22.47 -7.28
CA ARG A 503 -4.56 -22.70 -6.37
C ARG A 503 -5.86 -22.95 -7.12
N THR A 504 -6.09 -22.17 -8.17
CA THR A 504 -7.30 -22.30 -8.99
C THR A 504 -7.31 -23.63 -9.74
N SER A 505 -6.19 -24.02 -10.34
CA SER A 505 -6.03 -25.30 -11.06
C SER A 505 -6.20 -26.51 -10.14
N TRP A 506 -5.71 -26.42 -8.90
CA TRP A 506 -5.93 -27.45 -7.88
C TRP A 506 -7.41 -27.56 -7.48
N SER A 507 -8.13 -26.44 -7.34
CA SER A 507 -9.58 -26.47 -7.12
C SER A 507 -10.33 -27.10 -8.30
N MET A 508 -9.91 -26.81 -9.54
CA MET A 508 -10.53 -27.38 -10.75
C MET A 508 -10.35 -28.91 -10.83
N SER A 509 -9.17 -29.44 -10.46
CA SER A 509 -8.91 -30.89 -10.50
C SER A 509 -9.65 -31.69 -9.42
N LYS A 510 -10.23 -31.02 -8.43
CA LYS A 510 -11.09 -31.64 -7.41
C LYS A 510 -12.59 -31.53 -7.68
N ALA A 511 -12.98 -30.66 -8.62
CA ALA A 511 -14.37 -30.46 -9.01
C ALA A 511 -14.81 -31.38 -10.17
N LEU A 512 -13.84 -31.97 -10.89
CA LEU A 512 -14.01 -33.08 -11.84
C LEU A 512 -13.90 -34.41 -11.10
#